data_AF-A0A2W1EYY6-F1
#
_entry.id   AF-A0A2W1EYY6-F1
#
_cell.length_a   1.000
_cell.length_b   1.000
_cell.length_c   1.000
_cell.angle_alpha   90.00
_cell.angle_beta   90.00
_cell.angle_gamma   90.00
#
_symmetry.space_group_name_H-M   'P 1'
#
loop_
_entity.id
_entity.type
_entity.pdbx_description
1 polymer ?
#
loop_
_entity_poly.entity_id
_entity_poly.type
_entity_poly.pdbx_seq_one_letter_code
_entity_poly.pdbx_strand_id
1 'polypeptide(L)'
;MAADKQETSERILKWYSNLYSRRVDLVGDFAGSERFLVHGESLLLQCFTDPHLDFDPGFQLLHAAYGVEKFLQGLVSRGCNFHIAFFDEHQDLCIPQDVSPAIGEKYLLARAAIIRHLKVNLPDAVPEVEVHTFASSSSDAFAEYLRSTDIYFVLCHDGASFNDVRKKMMEKSLHSLKGETRELQERQQEYKSSFRTFIYSMMQRGYSAALVNGLEWRDTKVVTTVLEHARSMTLDVSSAVSSASREIQSRQSSLQELKSHMKRPSKALSLSSVYLLTLERSPIQTRG
;
A
#
# COMPACT_ATOMS: atom_id res chain seq x y z
N MET A 1 0.41 -16.02 14.04
CA MET A 1 0.76 -15.07 12.96
C MET A 1 -0.32 -15.02 11.87
N ALA A 2 -0.74 -16.15 11.27
CA ALA A 2 -1.81 -16.14 10.26
C ALA A 2 -3.20 -15.72 10.82
N ALA A 3 -3.58 -16.19 12.01
CA ALA A 3 -4.85 -15.82 12.65
C ALA A 3 -4.96 -14.31 12.96
N ASP A 4 -3.86 -13.70 13.39
CA ASP A 4 -3.76 -12.26 13.72
C ASP A 4 -3.87 -11.36 12.47
N LYS A 5 -3.28 -11.79 11.35
CA LYS A 5 -3.40 -11.12 10.05
C LYS A 5 -4.84 -11.18 9.51
N GLN A 6 -5.50 -12.33 9.66
CA GLN A 6 -6.89 -12.50 9.24
C GLN A 6 -7.86 -11.64 10.06
N GLU A 7 -7.70 -11.62 11.38
CA GLU A 7 -8.52 -10.77 12.26
C GLU A 7 -8.33 -9.28 11.94
N THR A 8 -7.09 -8.85 11.70
CA THR A 8 -6.78 -7.46 11.30
C THR A 8 -7.45 -7.10 9.98
N SER A 9 -7.37 -7.99 8.98
CA SER A 9 -8.02 -7.83 7.67
C SER A 9 -9.53 -7.64 7.81
N GLU A 10 -10.20 -8.50 8.59
CA GLU A 10 -11.65 -8.42 8.81
C GLU A 10 -12.07 -7.11 9.50
N ARG A 11 -11.28 -6.64 10.47
CA ARG A 11 -11.50 -5.35 11.14
C ARG A 11 -11.39 -4.18 10.16
N ILE A 12 -10.39 -4.19 9.29
CA ILE A 12 -10.21 -3.15 8.26
C ILE A 12 -11.37 -3.17 7.27
N LEU A 13 -11.83 -4.35 6.84
CA LEU A 13 -12.97 -4.47 5.92
C LEU A 13 -14.26 -3.92 6.54
N LYS A 14 -14.50 -4.22 7.83
CA LYS A 14 -15.64 -3.68 8.57
C LYS A 14 -15.52 -2.16 8.76
N TRP A 15 -14.34 -1.66 9.11
CA TRP A 15 -14.08 -0.22 9.18
C TRP A 15 -14.39 0.47 7.85
N TYR A 16 -13.87 -0.07 6.74
CA TYR A 16 -14.06 0.48 5.40
C TYR A 16 -15.55 0.60 5.02
N SER A 17 -16.38 -0.38 5.38
CA SER A 17 -17.82 -0.35 5.09
C SER A 17 -18.59 0.77 5.81
N ASN A 18 -18.01 1.38 6.84
CA ASN A 18 -18.62 2.47 7.61
C ASN A 18 -18.06 3.85 7.25
N LEU A 19 -17.20 3.94 6.24
CA LEU A 19 -16.64 5.22 5.80
C LEU A 19 -17.71 6.11 5.15
N TYR A 20 -17.63 7.40 5.47
CA TYR A 20 -18.38 8.39 4.72
C TYR A 20 -17.76 8.52 3.32
N SER A 21 -18.62 8.49 2.31
CA SER A 21 -18.21 8.66 0.93
C SER A 21 -19.11 9.65 0.22
N ARG A 22 -18.52 10.46 -0.67
CA ARG A 22 -19.26 11.38 -1.54
C ARG A 22 -18.65 11.43 -2.91
N ARG A 23 -19.48 11.71 -3.91
CA ARG A 23 -19.05 11.85 -5.30
C ARG A 23 -18.82 13.32 -5.63
N VAL A 24 -17.65 13.67 -6.11
CA VAL A 24 -17.20 15.06 -6.30
C VAL A 24 -16.41 15.21 -7.59
N ASP A 25 -16.43 16.41 -8.18
CA ASP A 25 -15.41 16.83 -9.14
C ASP A 25 -14.09 17.08 -8.39
N LEU A 26 -13.03 16.33 -8.73
CA LEU A 26 -11.73 16.44 -8.07
C LEU A 26 -11.16 17.85 -8.14
N VAL A 27 -11.36 18.55 -9.26
CA VAL A 27 -10.81 19.91 -9.42
C VAL A 27 -11.84 20.93 -8.94
N GLY A 28 -13.08 20.84 -9.42
CA GLY A 28 -14.10 21.85 -9.11
C GLY A 28 -14.61 21.86 -7.66
N ASP A 29 -14.75 20.69 -7.03
CA ASP A 29 -15.49 20.55 -5.77
C ASP A 29 -14.64 20.06 -4.59
N PHE A 30 -13.41 19.57 -4.84
CA PHE A 30 -12.60 18.89 -3.82
C PHE A 30 -11.19 19.45 -3.65
N ALA A 31 -10.29 19.25 -4.62
CA ALA A 31 -8.87 19.55 -4.48
C ALA A 31 -8.46 20.88 -5.10
N GLY A 32 -9.19 21.42 -6.08
CA GLY A 32 -8.74 22.64 -6.78
C GLY A 32 -7.36 22.43 -7.42
N SER A 33 -6.38 23.22 -6.97
CA SER A 33 -4.97 23.15 -7.39
C SER A 33 -4.06 22.36 -6.44
N GLU A 34 -4.62 21.81 -5.35
CA GLU A 34 -3.86 21.05 -4.36
C GLU A 34 -3.26 19.77 -4.97
N ARG A 35 -2.03 19.46 -4.57
CA ARG A 35 -1.32 18.28 -5.06
C ARG A 35 -1.89 17.02 -4.42
N PHE A 36 -2.06 15.96 -5.20
CA PHE A 36 -2.40 14.64 -4.67
C PHE A 36 -1.44 13.55 -5.12
N LEU A 37 -1.49 12.40 -4.44
CA LEU A 37 -0.66 11.26 -4.76
C LEU A 37 -1.47 10.20 -5.50
N VAL A 38 -1.03 9.83 -6.71
CA VAL A 38 -1.57 8.67 -7.42
C VAL A 38 -0.85 7.41 -6.96
N HIS A 39 -1.59 6.43 -6.46
CA HIS A 39 -1.05 5.09 -6.16
C HIS A 39 -0.80 4.35 -7.48
N GLY A 40 0.46 4.10 -7.80
CA GLY A 40 0.92 3.63 -9.10
C GLY A 40 0.38 2.24 -9.48
N GLU A 41 0.29 1.32 -8.53
CA GLU A 41 -0.26 -0.02 -8.75
C GLU A 41 -1.77 0.05 -9.05
N SER A 42 -2.49 1.00 -8.43
CA SER A 42 -3.89 1.25 -8.73
C SER A 42 -4.10 1.87 -10.12
N LEU A 43 -3.22 2.78 -10.52
CA LEU A 43 -3.20 3.34 -11.88
C LEU A 43 -2.98 2.23 -12.93
N LEU A 44 -1.99 1.37 -12.70
CA LEU A 44 -1.69 0.26 -13.60
C LEU A 44 -2.86 -0.72 -13.66
N LEU A 45 -3.40 -1.14 -12.52
CA LEU A 45 -4.56 -2.03 -12.48
C LEU A 45 -5.74 -1.48 -13.28
N GLN A 46 -6.04 -0.19 -13.10
CA GLN A 46 -7.12 0.49 -13.82
C GLN A 46 -6.91 0.41 -15.34
N CYS A 47 -5.67 0.59 -15.82
CA CYS A 47 -5.35 0.53 -17.24
C CYS A 47 -5.25 -0.92 -17.76
N PHE A 48 -4.79 -1.85 -16.94
CA PHE A 48 -4.63 -3.26 -17.27
C PHE A 48 -5.95 -4.05 -17.29
N THR A 49 -7.02 -3.46 -16.77
CA THR A 49 -8.38 -4.01 -16.83
C THR A 49 -9.13 -3.56 -18.10
N ASP A 50 -8.45 -2.91 -19.06
CA ASP A 50 -9.05 -2.60 -20.37
C ASP A 50 -9.43 -3.90 -21.12
N PRO A 51 -10.71 -4.10 -21.50
CA PRO A 51 -11.15 -5.29 -22.23
C PRO A 51 -10.45 -5.53 -23.57
N HIS A 52 -9.81 -4.50 -24.14
CA HIS A 52 -9.08 -4.57 -25.40
C HIS A 52 -7.59 -4.80 -25.24
N LEU A 53 -7.07 -4.84 -24.00
CA LEU A 53 -5.68 -5.15 -23.74
C LEU A 53 -5.46 -6.67 -23.74
N ASP A 54 -4.67 -7.16 -24.70
CA ASP A 54 -4.33 -8.57 -24.80
C ASP A 54 -2.91 -8.85 -24.30
N PHE A 55 -2.80 -9.45 -23.11
CA PHE A 55 -1.55 -10.00 -22.58
C PHE A 55 -1.41 -11.51 -22.77
N ASP A 56 -2.45 -12.19 -23.29
CA ASP A 56 -2.38 -13.61 -23.57
C ASP A 56 -3.14 -14.01 -24.85
N PRO A 57 -2.41 -14.32 -25.95
CA PRO A 57 -0.95 -14.50 -26.03
C PRO A 57 -0.15 -13.20 -26.28
N GLY A 58 -0.79 -12.09 -26.68
CA GLY A 58 -0.16 -11.02 -27.45
C GLY A 58 0.87 -10.12 -26.74
N PHE A 59 0.94 -10.12 -25.41
CA PHE A 59 1.76 -9.23 -24.59
C PHE A 59 1.84 -7.79 -25.15
N GLN A 60 0.68 -7.15 -25.34
CA GLN A 60 0.55 -5.83 -25.97
C GLN A 60 1.07 -4.67 -25.09
N LEU A 61 2.37 -4.65 -24.79
CA LEU A 61 2.99 -3.67 -23.92
C LEU A 61 2.81 -2.23 -24.39
N LEU A 62 2.83 -1.99 -25.71
CA LEU A 62 2.59 -0.65 -26.27
C LEU A 62 1.16 -0.16 -25.99
N HIS A 63 0.17 -1.04 -26.09
CA HIS A 63 -1.22 -0.72 -25.73
C HIS A 63 -1.31 -0.40 -24.23
N ALA A 64 -0.66 -1.20 -23.40
CA ALA A 64 -0.61 -0.99 -21.96
C ALA A 64 -0.01 0.38 -21.59
N ALA A 65 1.13 0.74 -22.22
CA ALA A 65 1.78 2.03 -22.04
C ALA A 65 0.88 3.19 -22.49
N TYR A 66 0.27 3.07 -23.68
CA TYR A 66 -0.69 4.05 -24.19
C TYR A 66 -1.89 4.23 -23.25
N GLY A 67 -2.42 3.15 -22.67
CA GLY A 67 -3.52 3.22 -21.69
C GLY A 67 -3.15 4.07 -20.48
N VAL A 68 -1.94 3.89 -19.95
CA VAL A 68 -1.40 4.68 -18.84
C VAL A 68 -1.18 6.14 -19.24
N GLU A 69 -0.55 6.38 -20.39
CA GLU A 69 -0.35 7.74 -20.91
C GLU A 69 -1.67 8.48 -21.09
N LYS A 70 -2.66 7.83 -21.70
CA LYS A 70 -4.00 8.40 -21.93
C LYS A 70 -4.70 8.72 -20.61
N PHE A 71 -4.56 7.86 -19.60
CA PHE A 71 -5.12 8.12 -18.27
C PHE A 71 -4.46 9.35 -17.64
N LEU A 72 -3.12 9.41 -17.62
CA LEU A 72 -2.37 10.53 -17.06
C LEU A 72 -2.64 11.83 -17.83
N GLN A 73 -2.70 11.78 -19.14
CA GLN A 73 -3.09 12.91 -20.00
C GLN A 73 -4.49 13.41 -19.63
N GLY A 74 -5.41 12.52 -19.25
CA GLY A 74 -6.73 12.89 -18.77
C GLY A 74 -6.72 13.71 -17.47
N LEU A 75 -5.79 13.42 -16.55
CA LEU A 75 -5.56 14.22 -15.35
C LEU A 75 -4.93 15.57 -15.70
N VAL A 76 -3.85 15.54 -16.50
CA VAL A 76 -3.11 16.74 -16.92
C VAL A 76 -4.01 17.72 -17.66
N SER A 77 -4.80 17.25 -18.62
CA SER A 77 -5.68 18.10 -19.43
C SER A 77 -6.80 18.79 -18.63
N ARG A 78 -7.03 18.35 -17.39
CA ARG A 78 -8.05 18.91 -16.48
C ARG A 78 -7.45 19.71 -15.34
N GLY A 79 -6.14 19.97 -15.38
CA GLY A 79 -5.45 20.79 -14.39
C GLY A 79 -5.20 20.09 -13.06
N CYS A 80 -5.25 18.75 -13.02
CA CYS A 80 -4.87 18.02 -11.81
C CYS A 80 -3.38 18.18 -11.52
N ASN A 81 -3.05 18.53 -10.28
CA ASN A 81 -1.68 18.57 -9.76
C ASN A 81 -1.40 17.27 -8.99
N PHE A 82 -0.47 16.44 -9.46
CA PHE A 82 -0.25 15.14 -8.84
C PHE A 82 1.16 14.62 -9.02
N HIS A 83 1.60 13.81 -8.07
CA HIS A 83 2.76 12.93 -8.19
C HIS A 83 2.31 11.46 -8.24
N ILE A 84 3.18 10.57 -8.70
CA ILE A 84 2.91 9.13 -8.78
C ILE A 84 3.88 8.41 -7.85
N ALA A 85 3.37 7.50 -7.01
CA ALA A 85 4.21 6.63 -6.18
C ALA A 85 3.90 5.15 -6.44
N PHE A 86 4.95 4.40 -6.76
CA PHE A 86 4.95 2.94 -6.86
C PHE A 86 5.55 2.32 -5.61
N PHE A 87 5.04 1.15 -5.22
CA PHE A 87 5.48 0.41 -4.03
C PHE A 87 5.88 -1.02 -4.37
N ASP A 88 7.10 -1.43 -4.03
CA ASP A 88 7.58 -2.78 -4.31
C ASP A 88 6.80 -3.85 -3.53
N GLU A 89 6.38 -3.53 -2.30
CA GLU A 89 5.50 -4.41 -1.50
C GLU A 89 4.11 -4.63 -2.12
N HIS A 90 3.66 -3.74 -3.01
CA HIS A 90 2.33 -3.79 -3.63
C HIS A 90 2.35 -4.26 -5.08
N GLN A 91 3.49 -4.66 -5.63
CA GLN A 91 3.64 -4.91 -7.08
C GLN A 91 2.56 -5.84 -7.66
N ASP A 92 2.12 -6.85 -6.91
CA ASP A 92 1.09 -7.81 -7.35
C ASP A 92 -0.31 -7.18 -7.48
N LEU A 93 -0.55 -6.02 -6.85
CA LEU A 93 -1.81 -5.28 -6.92
C LEU A 93 -2.04 -4.61 -8.29
N CYS A 94 -1.09 -4.67 -9.22
CA CYS A 94 -1.36 -4.27 -10.60
C CYS A 94 -1.92 -5.42 -11.46
N ILE A 95 -1.88 -6.68 -10.98
CA ILE A 95 -2.29 -7.86 -11.77
C ILE A 95 -3.82 -8.04 -11.66
N PRO A 96 -4.59 -8.02 -12.77
CA PRO A 96 -6.04 -8.23 -12.71
C PRO A 96 -6.43 -9.55 -12.02
N GLN A 97 -7.53 -9.54 -11.26
CA GLN A 97 -7.90 -10.63 -10.36
C GLN A 97 -8.31 -11.93 -11.08
N ASP A 98 -8.79 -11.80 -12.31
CA ASP A 98 -9.27 -12.86 -13.18
C ASP A 98 -8.16 -13.54 -14.00
N VAL A 99 -6.94 -13.03 -13.93
CA VAL A 99 -5.79 -13.55 -14.66
C VAL A 99 -5.17 -14.75 -13.95
N SER A 100 -4.74 -15.75 -14.73
CA SER A 100 -4.03 -16.91 -14.19
C SER A 100 -2.62 -16.53 -13.70
N PRO A 101 -2.08 -17.19 -12.66
CA PRO A 101 -0.72 -16.90 -12.16
C PRO A 101 0.36 -16.97 -13.26
N ALA A 102 0.21 -17.86 -14.24
CA ALA A 102 1.17 -18.02 -15.33
C ALA A 102 1.30 -16.76 -16.22
N ILE A 103 0.25 -15.95 -16.32
CA ILE A 103 0.25 -14.71 -17.10
C ILE A 103 0.65 -13.51 -16.22
N GLY A 104 0.57 -13.63 -14.89
CA GLY A 104 0.89 -12.56 -13.93
C GLY A 104 2.28 -11.94 -14.12
N GLU A 105 3.28 -12.76 -14.46
CA GLU A 105 4.65 -12.31 -14.75
C GLU A 105 4.72 -11.30 -15.91
N LYS A 106 3.83 -11.42 -16.91
CA LYS A 106 3.74 -10.45 -18.01
C LYS A 106 3.32 -9.08 -17.47
N TYR A 107 2.36 -9.03 -16.54
CA TYR A 107 1.93 -7.79 -15.91
C TYR A 107 3.03 -7.15 -15.05
N LEU A 108 3.82 -7.95 -14.34
CA LEU A 108 4.98 -7.46 -13.58
C LEU A 108 6.08 -6.91 -14.50
N LEU A 109 6.33 -7.57 -15.63
CA LEU A 109 7.24 -7.07 -16.66
C LEU A 109 6.74 -5.75 -17.26
N ALA A 110 5.44 -5.67 -17.56
CA ALA A 110 4.82 -4.44 -18.04
C ALA A 110 4.91 -3.30 -17.01
N ARG A 111 4.67 -3.59 -15.72
CA ARG A 111 4.87 -2.65 -14.62
C ARG A 111 6.29 -2.07 -14.63
N ALA A 112 7.32 -2.93 -14.67
CA ALA A 112 8.71 -2.47 -14.68
C ALA A 112 9.04 -1.59 -15.90
N ALA A 113 8.58 -2.00 -17.09
CA ALA A 113 8.77 -1.25 -18.33
C ALA A 113 8.06 0.12 -18.29
N ILE A 114 6.82 0.18 -17.81
CA ILE A 114 6.05 1.42 -17.71
C ILE A 114 6.63 2.35 -16.65
N ILE A 115 7.04 1.87 -15.48
CA ILE A 115 7.71 2.72 -14.47
C ILE A 115 8.96 3.37 -15.07
N ARG A 116 9.78 2.60 -15.79
CA ARG A 116 10.95 3.14 -16.48
C ARG A 116 10.57 4.17 -17.54
N HIS A 117 9.57 3.85 -18.36
CA HIS A 117 9.05 4.76 -19.39
C HIS A 117 8.60 6.10 -18.79
N LEU A 118 7.81 6.07 -17.72
CA LEU A 118 7.33 7.27 -17.05
C LEU A 118 8.48 8.10 -16.47
N LYS A 119 9.43 7.46 -15.77
CA LYS A 119 10.59 8.16 -15.19
C LYS A 119 11.48 8.84 -16.23
N VAL A 120 11.56 8.29 -17.44
CA VAL A 120 12.38 8.85 -18.52
C VAL A 120 11.65 9.98 -19.24
N ASN A 121 10.36 9.84 -19.51
CA ASN A 121 9.65 10.74 -20.44
C ASN A 121 8.79 11.81 -19.75
N LEU A 122 8.26 11.57 -18.55
CA LEU A 122 7.44 12.57 -17.86
C LEU A 122 8.19 13.86 -17.53
N PRO A 123 9.46 13.86 -17.08
CA PRO A 123 10.17 15.10 -16.76
C PRO A 123 10.25 16.08 -17.94
N ASP A 124 10.34 15.57 -19.17
CA ASP A 124 10.39 16.40 -20.38
C ASP A 124 8.99 16.84 -20.85
N ALA A 125 7.97 16.00 -20.64
CA ALA A 125 6.61 16.25 -21.12
C ALA A 125 5.77 17.10 -20.16
N VAL A 126 5.87 16.83 -18.85
CA VAL A 126 5.12 17.48 -17.76
C VAL A 126 6.02 17.57 -16.52
N PRO A 127 6.92 18.57 -16.45
CA PRO A 127 7.96 18.66 -15.41
C PRO A 127 7.44 18.69 -13.96
N GLU A 128 6.18 19.09 -13.75
CA GLU A 128 5.55 19.18 -12.44
C GLU A 128 5.10 17.82 -11.88
N VAL A 129 5.08 16.77 -12.70
CA VAL A 129 4.66 15.42 -12.29
C VAL A 129 5.87 14.56 -11.98
N GLU A 130 6.10 14.28 -10.70
CA GLU A 130 7.17 13.40 -10.26
C GLU A 130 6.73 11.93 -10.14
N VAL A 131 7.68 11.01 -10.39
CA VAL A 131 7.47 9.56 -10.29
C VAL A 131 8.45 8.95 -9.28
N HIS A 132 7.90 8.45 -8.17
CA HIS A 132 8.67 7.84 -7.09
C HIS A 132 8.46 6.32 -7.02
N THR A 133 9.47 5.64 -6.47
CA THR A 133 9.38 4.22 -6.12
C THR A 133 9.88 4.05 -4.70
N PHE A 134 9.07 3.39 -3.87
CA PHE A 134 9.38 3.12 -2.47
C PHE A 134 9.33 1.62 -2.22
N ALA A 135 10.10 1.14 -1.24
CA ALA A 135 10.04 -0.26 -0.84
C ALA A 135 8.65 -0.62 -0.27
N SER A 136 8.11 0.27 0.58
CA SER A 136 6.81 0.10 1.22
C SER A 136 6.14 1.42 1.56
N SER A 137 4.82 1.39 1.72
CA SER A 137 3.98 2.45 2.29
C SER A 137 4.29 2.75 3.76
N SER A 138 4.97 1.83 4.44
CA SER A 138 5.48 1.98 5.81
C SER A 138 6.94 2.43 5.87
N SER A 139 7.62 2.61 4.73
CA SER A 139 9.04 2.98 4.69
C SER A 139 9.28 4.41 5.15
N ASP A 140 10.43 4.63 5.81
CA ASP A 140 10.87 5.96 6.23
C ASP A 140 11.02 6.93 5.05
N ALA A 141 11.47 6.43 3.89
CA ALA A 141 11.59 7.24 2.67
C ALA A 141 10.23 7.77 2.19
N PHE A 142 9.19 6.95 2.24
CA PHE A 142 7.84 7.41 1.89
C PHE A 142 7.26 8.34 2.95
N ALA A 143 7.50 8.07 4.23
CA ALA A 143 7.09 8.96 5.31
C ALA A 143 7.75 10.35 5.20
N GLU A 144 9.04 10.38 4.87
CA GLU A 144 9.78 11.63 4.63
C GLU A 144 9.27 12.37 3.40
N TYR A 145 8.99 11.66 2.31
CA TYR A 145 8.38 12.22 1.11
C TYR A 145 7.04 12.90 1.44
N LEU A 146 6.15 12.22 2.17
CA LEU A 146 4.85 12.77 2.58
C LEU A 146 4.97 13.98 3.53
N ARG A 147 6.04 14.06 4.31
CA ARG A 147 6.30 15.18 5.23
C ARG A 147 6.89 16.40 4.53
N SER A 148 7.66 16.16 3.47
CA SER A 148 8.32 17.22 2.67
C SER A 148 7.47 17.70 1.49
N THR A 149 6.45 16.92 1.12
CA THR A 149 5.55 17.22 0.01
C THR A 149 4.15 17.45 0.53
N ASP A 150 3.57 18.61 0.23
CA ASP A 150 2.18 18.93 0.60
C ASP A 150 1.19 18.10 -0.25
N ILE A 151 0.93 16.86 0.18
CA ILE A 151 -0.07 15.96 -0.42
C ILE A 151 -1.43 16.19 0.26
N TYR A 152 -2.46 16.47 -0.51
CA TYR A 152 -3.81 16.71 -0.01
C TYR A 152 -4.61 15.42 0.19
N PHE A 153 -4.54 14.50 -0.76
CA PHE A 153 -5.22 13.20 -0.71
C PHE A 153 -4.47 12.16 -1.55
N VAL A 154 -4.92 10.91 -1.49
CA VAL A 154 -4.44 9.82 -2.35
C VAL A 154 -5.51 9.36 -3.33
N LEU A 155 -5.15 9.15 -4.60
CA LEU A 155 -5.99 8.50 -5.60
C LEU A 155 -5.57 7.03 -5.73
N CYS A 156 -6.47 6.10 -5.37
CA CYS A 156 -6.16 4.67 -5.31
C CYS A 156 -7.38 3.79 -5.59
N HIS A 157 -7.16 2.50 -5.79
CA HIS A 157 -8.20 1.48 -5.96
C HIS A 157 -8.61 0.94 -4.59
N ASP A 158 -9.85 0.50 -4.40
CA ASP A 158 -10.35 -0.08 -3.13
C ASP A 158 -10.52 -1.61 -3.13
N GLY A 159 -10.16 -2.22 -4.26
CA GLY A 159 -10.24 -3.65 -4.53
C GLY A 159 -11.63 -4.15 -4.93
N ALA A 160 -12.64 -3.28 -5.06
CA ALA A 160 -13.94 -3.68 -5.60
C ALA A 160 -13.83 -4.01 -7.09
N SER A 161 -14.35 -5.17 -7.49
CA SER A 161 -14.46 -5.55 -8.90
C SER A 161 -15.76 -5.00 -9.52
N PHE A 162 -15.81 -4.90 -10.86
CA PHE A 162 -17.05 -4.60 -11.59
C PHE A 162 -18.20 -5.57 -11.26
N ASN A 163 -17.87 -6.83 -10.94
CA ASN A 163 -18.87 -7.83 -10.53
C ASN A 163 -19.42 -7.55 -9.13
N ASP A 164 -18.62 -7.01 -8.21
CA ASP A 164 -19.09 -6.60 -6.88
C ASP A 164 -20.09 -5.44 -6.96
N VAL A 165 -19.85 -4.47 -7.85
CA VAL A 165 -20.75 -3.32 -8.07
C VAL A 165 -22.09 -3.79 -8.65
N ARG A 166 -22.05 -4.69 -9.64
CA ARG A 166 -23.28 -5.31 -10.20
C ARG A 166 -24.01 -6.18 -9.19
N LYS A 167 -23.30 -6.96 -8.37
CA LYS A 167 -23.90 -7.79 -7.30
C LYS A 167 -24.63 -6.94 -6.27
N LYS A 168 -24.04 -5.82 -5.84
CA LYS A 168 -24.73 -4.85 -4.95
C LYS A 168 -25.94 -4.19 -5.60
N MET A 169 -25.93 -3.93 -6.91
CA MET A 169 -27.10 -3.41 -7.63
C MET A 169 -28.20 -4.47 -7.87
N MET A 170 -27.82 -5.74 -8.08
CA MET A 170 -28.73 -6.87 -8.29
C MET A 170 -29.16 -7.59 -7.00
N GLU A 171 -28.74 -7.15 -5.82
CA GLU A 171 -29.14 -7.76 -4.53
C GLU A 171 -30.66 -7.67 -4.23
N LYS A 172 -31.47 -7.06 -5.10
CA LYS A 172 -32.94 -7.18 -5.08
C LYS A 172 -33.52 -8.29 -5.97
N SER A 173 -32.73 -8.94 -6.82
CA SER A 173 -33.24 -9.97 -7.73
C SER A 173 -32.11 -10.86 -8.27
N LEU A 174 -32.12 -12.12 -7.83
CA LEU A 174 -31.35 -13.29 -8.33
C LEU A 174 -30.10 -13.71 -7.53
N HIS A 175 -30.35 -14.64 -6.61
CA HIS A 175 -29.43 -15.73 -6.28
C HIS A 175 -29.21 -16.63 -7.52
N SER A 176 -28.41 -16.21 -8.50
CA SER A 176 -27.92 -17.13 -9.55
C SER A 176 -26.76 -16.55 -10.33
N LEU A 177 -25.57 -16.55 -9.73
CA LEU A 177 -24.31 -16.81 -10.43
C LEU A 177 -23.45 -17.67 -9.49
N LYS A 178 -23.78 -18.96 -9.42
CA LYS A 178 -22.93 -19.99 -8.79
C LYS A 178 -21.80 -20.31 -9.77
N GLY A 179 -20.55 -20.19 -9.34
CA GLY A 179 -19.42 -20.64 -10.16
C GLY A 179 -18.03 -20.13 -9.78
N GLU A 180 -17.87 -19.27 -8.77
CA GLU A 180 -16.52 -18.87 -8.34
C GLU A 180 -15.89 -19.96 -7.47
N THR A 181 -14.74 -20.49 -7.90
CA THR A 181 -13.91 -21.41 -7.11
C THR A 181 -13.51 -20.73 -5.79
N ARG A 182 -13.44 -21.50 -4.69
CA ARG A 182 -13.00 -21.01 -3.36
C ARG A 182 -11.69 -20.21 -3.43
N GLU A 183 -10.75 -20.65 -4.27
CA GLU A 183 -9.46 -19.98 -4.49
C GLU A 183 -9.60 -18.58 -5.10
N LEU A 184 -10.54 -18.39 -6.04
CA LEU A 184 -10.81 -17.06 -6.63
C LEU A 184 -11.41 -16.12 -5.58
N GLN A 185 -12.32 -16.62 -4.74
CA GLN A 185 -12.91 -15.83 -3.66
C GLN A 185 -11.87 -15.40 -2.62
N GLU A 186 -10.97 -16.30 -2.24
CA GLU A 186 -9.86 -16.00 -1.34
C GLU A 186 -8.94 -14.92 -1.93
N ARG A 187 -8.55 -15.07 -3.20
CA ARG A 187 -7.75 -14.05 -3.91
C ARG A 187 -8.45 -12.70 -3.96
N GLN A 188 -9.73 -12.64 -4.35
CA GLN A 188 -10.50 -11.40 -4.39
C GLN A 188 -10.55 -10.73 -3.00
N GLN A 189 -10.68 -11.52 -1.94
CA GLN A 189 -10.72 -11.02 -0.57
C GLN A 189 -9.37 -10.46 -0.11
N GLU A 190 -8.27 -11.14 -0.42
CA GLU A 190 -6.90 -10.65 -0.17
C GLU A 190 -6.64 -9.35 -0.93
N TYR A 191 -7.11 -9.27 -2.18
CA TYR A 191 -6.99 -8.09 -3.02
C TYR A 191 -7.71 -6.87 -2.41
N LYS A 192 -8.96 -7.06 -1.99
CA LYS A 192 -9.76 -6.06 -1.24
C LYS A 192 -9.08 -5.65 0.04
N SER A 193 -8.59 -6.62 0.81
CA SER A 193 -7.90 -6.37 2.07
C SER A 193 -6.65 -5.51 1.89
N SER A 194 -5.84 -5.82 0.87
CA SER A 194 -4.58 -5.12 0.60
C SER A 194 -4.82 -3.65 0.24
N PHE A 195 -5.71 -3.36 -0.72
CA PHE A 195 -6.05 -1.99 -1.07
C PHE A 195 -6.68 -1.21 0.09
N ARG A 196 -7.56 -1.84 0.85
CA ARG A 196 -8.21 -1.17 2.00
C ARG A 196 -7.27 -0.98 3.18
N THR A 197 -6.26 -1.83 3.32
CA THR A 197 -5.17 -1.63 4.27
C THR A 197 -4.33 -0.42 3.89
N PHE A 198 -4.02 -0.25 2.59
CA PHE A 198 -3.37 0.96 2.11
C PHE A 198 -4.21 2.21 2.40
N ILE A 199 -5.51 2.21 2.03
CA ILE A 199 -6.44 3.31 2.35
C ILE A 199 -6.48 3.60 3.85
N TYR A 200 -6.61 2.56 4.68
CA TYR A 200 -6.57 2.69 6.13
C TYR A 200 -5.30 3.38 6.60
N SER A 201 -4.14 2.95 6.12
CA SER A 201 -2.84 3.52 6.50
C SER A 201 -2.72 5.00 6.13
N MET A 202 -3.22 5.41 4.97
CA MET A 202 -3.21 6.81 4.53
C MET A 202 -4.17 7.66 5.34
N MET A 203 -5.36 7.13 5.65
CA MET A 203 -6.33 7.79 6.52
C MET A 203 -5.79 7.96 7.95
N GLN A 204 -5.09 6.98 8.51
CA GLN A 204 -4.44 7.15 9.83
C GLN A 204 -3.40 8.29 9.84
N ARG A 205 -2.86 8.67 8.68
CA ARG A 205 -1.93 9.80 8.52
C ARG A 205 -2.63 11.12 8.19
N GLY A 206 -3.96 11.13 8.11
CA GLY A 206 -4.77 12.33 7.85
C GLY A 206 -5.13 12.56 6.38
N TYR A 207 -4.75 11.66 5.46
CA TYR A 207 -5.07 11.81 4.05
C TYR A 207 -6.40 11.15 3.69
N SER A 208 -7.29 11.89 3.03
CA SER A 208 -8.48 11.32 2.39
C SER A 208 -8.09 10.43 1.21
N ALA A 209 -9.00 9.57 0.77
CA ALA A 209 -8.78 8.68 -0.38
C ALA A 209 -9.83 8.88 -1.46
N ALA A 210 -9.41 9.21 -2.68
CA ALA A 210 -10.25 9.19 -3.87
C ALA A 210 -10.11 7.84 -4.59
N LEU A 211 -11.20 7.35 -5.17
CA LEU A 211 -11.24 6.02 -5.78
C LEU A 211 -10.98 6.07 -7.29
N VAL A 212 -9.99 5.34 -7.78
CA VAL A 212 -9.66 5.32 -9.22
C VAL A 212 -10.67 4.50 -10.03
N ASN A 213 -11.21 3.42 -9.45
CA ASN A 213 -12.20 2.54 -10.09
C ASN A 213 -13.62 3.12 -10.14
N GLY A 214 -13.84 4.29 -9.56
CA GLY A 214 -15.07 5.07 -9.69
C GLY A 214 -14.91 6.35 -10.52
N LEU A 215 -13.73 6.55 -11.11
CA LEU A 215 -13.37 7.77 -11.82
C LEU A 215 -14.07 7.85 -13.18
N GLU A 216 -14.76 8.96 -13.41
CA GLU A 216 -15.41 9.31 -14.67
C GLU A 216 -14.84 10.60 -15.24
N TRP A 217 -14.51 10.57 -16.53
CA TRP A 217 -14.17 11.75 -17.30
C TRP A 217 -15.45 12.43 -17.80
N ARG A 218 -15.67 13.70 -17.46
CA ARG A 218 -16.84 14.48 -17.92
C ARG A 218 -16.38 15.83 -18.45
N ASP A 219 -16.18 15.93 -19.76
CA ASP A 219 -15.62 17.11 -20.42
C ASP A 219 -14.37 17.62 -19.67
N THR A 220 -14.49 18.76 -18.99
CA THR A 220 -13.41 19.41 -18.21
C THR A 220 -13.26 18.89 -16.78
N LYS A 221 -14.08 17.93 -16.35
CA LYS A 221 -14.17 17.44 -14.96
C LYS A 221 -13.63 16.03 -14.80
N VAL A 222 -13.09 15.76 -13.60
CA VAL A 222 -12.73 14.41 -13.15
C VAL A 222 -13.61 14.09 -11.96
N VAL A 223 -14.63 13.27 -12.15
CA VAL A 223 -15.60 12.98 -11.09
C VAL A 223 -15.30 11.62 -10.48
N THR A 224 -15.12 11.57 -9.17
CA THR A 224 -14.96 10.28 -8.47
C THR A 224 -15.51 10.32 -7.05
N THR A 225 -15.56 9.15 -6.42
CA THR A 225 -15.89 8.98 -5.01
C THR A 225 -14.66 9.28 -4.15
N VAL A 226 -14.84 10.16 -3.17
CA VAL A 226 -13.87 10.43 -2.12
C VAL A 226 -14.37 9.83 -0.81
N LEU A 227 -13.46 9.18 -0.10
CA LEU A 227 -13.60 8.64 1.24
C LEU A 227 -12.94 9.59 2.22
N GLU A 228 -13.71 10.03 3.21
CA GLU A 228 -13.26 10.94 4.26
C GLU A 228 -13.48 10.28 5.62
N HIS A 229 -12.73 10.72 6.64
CA HIS A 229 -13.07 10.34 8.00
C HIS A 229 -14.50 10.78 8.27
N ALA A 230 -15.35 9.84 8.69
CA ALA A 230 -16.55 10.23 9.40
C ALA A 230 -16.08 11.11 10.56
N ARG A 231 -16.57 12.35 10.65
CA ARG A 231 -16.24 13.33 11.71
C ARG A 231 -16.45 12.80 13.14
N SER A 232 -16.87 11.54 13.32
CA SER A 232 -17.24 10.89 14.58
C SER A 232 -16.52 9.56 14.86
N MET A 233 -15.49 9.13 14.11
CA MET A 233 -14.75 7.90 14.43
C MET A 233 -13.23 8.13 14.47
N THR A 234 -12.76 8.99 15.36
CA THR A 234 -11.43 8.82 15.95
C THR A 234 -11.49 7.61 16.86
N LEU A 235 -11.02 6.46 16.38
CA LEU A 235 -10.67 5.34 17.24
C LEU A 235 -9.52 5.82 18.12
N ASP A 236 -9.79 6.07 19.41
CA ASP A 236 -8.79 6.52 20.36
C ASP A 236 -7.85 5.36 20.73
N VAL A 237 -6.82 5.18 19.89
CA VAL A 237 -5.73 4.21 20.09
C VAL A 237 -4.79 4.64 21.25
N SER A 238 -4.96 5.84 21.82
CA SER A 238 -4.20 6.31 22.99
C SER A 238 -4.39 5.41 24.22
N SER A 239 -5.57 4.80 24.37
CA SER A 239 -5.89 3.92 25.50
C SER A 239 -5.15 2.58 25.47
N ALA A 240 -4.84 2.05 24.28
CA ALA A 240 -4.11 0.79 24.11
C ALA A 240 -2.59 0.97 24.19
N VAL A 241 -2.07 2.10 23.72
CA VAL A 241 -0.62 2.41 23.80
C VAL A 241 -0.22 2.78 25.23
N SER A 242 -1.10 3.46 25.98
CA SER A 242 -0.85 3.80 27.38
C SER A 242 -0.90 2.59 28.32
N SER A 243 -1.74 1.58 28.04
CA SER A 243 -1.75 0.33 28.82
C SER A 243 -0.53 -0.55 28.53
N ALA A 244 -0.15 -0.71 27.26
CA ALA A 244 1.04 -1.48 26.87
C ALA A 244 2.34 -0.83 27.40
N SER A 245 2.44 0.50 27.38
CA SER A 245 3.62 1.23 27.89
C SER A 245 3.74 1.10 29.42
N ARG A 246 2.62 1.13 30.16
CA ARG A 246 2.61 0.90 31.61
C ARG A 246 3.01 -0.54 31.98
N GLU A 247 2.61 -1.52 31.17
CA GLU A 247 2.93 -2.93 31.41
C GLU A 247 4.42 -3.25 31.13
N ILE A 248 5.00 -2.62 30.11
CA ILE A 248 6.44 -2.72 29.80
C ILE A 248 7.28 -2.05 30.90
N GLN A 249 6.85 -0.90 31.40
CA GLN A 249 7.57 -0.17 32.45
C GLN A 249 7.48 -0.87 33.83
N SER A 250 6.34 -1.49 34.13
CA SER A 250 6.17 -2.36 35.31
C SER A 250 7.11 -3.57 35.25
N ARG A 251 7.18 -4.27 34.11
CA ARG A 251 8.09 -5.42 33.92
C ARG A 251 9.57 -5.06 34.00
N GLN A 252 9.98 -3.89 33.48
CA GLN A 252 11.36 -3.43 33.58
C GLN A 252 11.76 -3.08 35.03
N SER A 253 10.82 -2.52 35.81
CA SER A 253 11.03 -2.19 37.23
C SER A 253 11.22 -3.46 38.07
N SER A 254 10.37 -4.48 37.89
CA SER A 254 10.50 -5.78 38.58
C SER A 254 11.80 -6.52 38.23
N LEU A 255 12.29 -6.41 36.99
CA LEU A 255 13.56 -7.01 36.57
C LEU A 255 14.79 -6.28 37.13
N GLN A 256 14.69 -4.96 37.39
CA GLN A 256 15.76 -4.21 38.07
C GLN A 256 15.81 -4.54 39.57
N GLU A 257 14.65 -4.72 40.22
CA GLU A 257 14.58 -5.16 41.63
C GLU A 257 15.11 -6.59 41.84
N LEU A 258 14.85 -7.51 40.90
CA LEU A 258 15.42 -8.87 40.93
C LEU A 258 16.95 -8.84 40.79
N LYS A 259 17.49 -7.97 39.94
CA LYS A 259 18.95 -7.82 39.76
C LYS A 259 19.64 -7.14 40.94
N SER A 260 18.94 -6.26 41.67
CA SER A 260 19.49 -5.62 42.88
C SER A 260 19.52 -6.56 44.08
N HIS A 261 18.57 -7.51 44.17
CA HIS A 261 18.55 -8.55 45.20
C HIS A 261 19.62 -9.65 45.01
N MET A 262 20.13 -9.84 43.79
CA MET A 262 21.19 -10.82 43.50
C MET A 262 22.62 -10.34 43.79
N LYS A 263 22.82 -9.13 44.32
CA LYS A 263 24.15 -8.63 44.73
C LYS A 263 24.31 -8.55 46.25
N ARG A 264 24.54 -9.70 46.89
CA ARG A 264 25.28 -9.77 48.17
C ARG A 264 26.30 -10.92 48.14
N PRO A 265 27.50 -10.74 48.74
CA PRO A 265 28.67 -11.53 48.42
C PRO A 265 28.83 -12.73 49.35
N SER A 266 29.18 -13.90 48.80
CA SER A 266 29.74 -15.02 49.56
C SER A 266 31.25 -15.06 49.35
N LYS A 267 32.02 -14.64 50.36
CA LYS A 267 33.45 -14.97 50.48
C LYS A 267 33.57 -16.39 51.04
N ALA A 268 34.35 -17.26 50.40
CA ALA A 268 35.54 -17.92 50.97
C ALA A 268 36.05 -19.09 50.10
N LEU A 269 37.38 -19.32 50.21
CA LEU A 269 38.19 -20.52 49.89
C LEU A 269 38.76 -20.71 48.47
N SER A 270 39.89 -20.05 48.22
CA SER A 270 41.25 -20.62 48.00
C SER A 270 41.39 -22.06 47.45
N LEU A 271 42.10 -22.23 46.31
CA LEU A 271 43.37 -22.98 46.14
C LEU A 271 43.69 -23.25 44.65
N SER A 272 44.90 -22.84 44.25
CA SER A 272 45.84 -23.47 43.31
C SER A 272 45.35 -24.37 42.16
N SER A 273 45.70 -24.00 40.92
CA SER A 273 46.38 -24.85 39.91
C SER A 273 46.43 -24.12 38.57
N VAL A 274 47.62 -23.71 38.08
CA VAL A 274 48.64 -24.51 37.37
C VAL A 274 48.41 -24.44 35.86
N TYR A 275 49.42 -23.85 35.20
CA TYR A 275 49.83 -24.04 33.80
C TYR A 275 48.92 -23.46 32.70
N LEU A 276 49.41 -23.04 31.53
CA LEU A 276 50.70 -22.57 30.99
C LEU A 276 50.38 -22.45 29.49
N LEU A 277 50.79 -21.35 28.82
CA LEU A 277 51.23 -21.31 27.41
C LEU A 277 50.20 -21.71 26.32
N THR A 278 50.14 -21.12 25.13
CA THR A 278 50.98 -20.20 24.35
C THR A 278 50.04 -19.70 23.24
N LEU A 279 50.04 -18.42 22.87
CA LEU A 279 50.76 -17.86 21.70
C LEU A 279 50.54 -18.70 20.42
N GLU A 280 50.23 -18.18 19.23
CA GLU A 280 50.26 -16.84 18.63
C GLU A 280 49.50 -17.00 17.29
N ARG A 281 48.73 -16.01 16.81
CA ARG A 281 49.18 -15.04 15.79
C ARG A 281 50.02 -15.72 14.70
N SER A 282 49.64 -15.68 13.42
CA SER A 282 49.66 -14.46 12.60
C SER A 282 49.52 -14.85 11.10
N PRO A 283 49.47 -13.87 10.16
CA PRO A 283 48.63 -13.96 8.96
C PRO A 283 49.39 -13.75 7.63
N ILE A 284 48.61 -13.58 6.53
CA ILE A 284 48.90 -12.91 5.24
C ILE A 284 49.93 -13.59 4.29
N GLN A 285 49.54 -13.86 3.04
CA GLN A 285 50.11 -13.20 1.85
C GLN A 285 49.47 -13.59 0.49
N THR A 286 48.93 -12.56 -0.15
CA THR A 286 49.09 -12.12 -1.56
C THR A 286 49.57 -13.05 -2.68
N ARG A 287 48.81 -12.95 -3.77
CA ARG A 287 49.15 -12.84 -5.21
C ARG A 287 49.74 -14.04 -5.97
N GLY A 288 48.97 -14.47 -6.96
CA GLY A 288 49.35 -14.97 -8.28
C GLY A 288 48.23 -14.63 -9.24
#